data_AF-A0AA41L2P1-F1
#
_entry.id   AF-A0AA41L2P1-F1
#
_cell.length_a   1.000
_cell.length_b   1.000
_cell.length_c   1.000
_cell.angle_alpha   90.00
_cell.angle_beta   90.00
_cell.angle_gamma   90.00
#
_symmetry.space_group_name_H-M   'P 1'
#
loop_
_entity.id
_entity.type
_entity.pdbx_description
1 polymer ?
#
loop_
_entity_poly.entity_id
_entity_poly.type
_entity_poly.pdbx_seq_one_letter_code
_entity_poly.pdbx_strand_id
1 'polypeptide(L)'
;MNKLFFIALIPLTIGGGYYLLGGEPRPSNTPIGGPGSPPAKATAQTPTKEGAGPVMRAWGYSPFGTASPSTVPDAKTLATERMEKMRKMGVGTPEKYFYMPLKVLKELGKTGDPFALLQLGQQYWDEGAMLEQDPDYDFKENPKSLALRYTNEAFLAGYNRAALILANRLSQENPTEAYAWALVSQESGDKDANKVLLSTAPQLDLPQIQQAQLIAMNKNLELSKLWAIKLYPSASHSQ
;
A
#
# COMPACT_ATOMS: atom_id res chain seq x y z
N MET A 1 -18.34 -31.98 -29.79
CA MET A 1 -19.33 -31.00 -29.28
C MET A 1 -18.57 -29.77 -28.78
N ASN A 2 -18.35 -28.78 -29.65
CA ASN A 2 -17.62 -27.55 -29.31
C ASN A 2 -18.57 -26.52 -28.71
N LYS A 3 -18.38 -26.17 -27.44
CA LYS A 3 -19.00 -24.99 -26.85
C LYS A 3 -18.09 -23.79 -27.12
N LEU A 4 -18.44 -22.99 -28.13
CA LEU A 4 -17.89 -21.65 -28.30
C LEU A 4 -18.27 -20.80 -27.07
N PHE A 5 -17.29 -20.35 -26.31
CA PHE A 5 -17.48 -19.28 -25.34
C PHE A 5 -17.50 -17.95 -26.10
N PHE A 6 -18.68 -17.35 -26.19
CA PHE A 6 -18.84 -15.96 -26.61
C PHE A 6 -18.18 -15.05 -25.56
N ILE A 7 -17.07 -14.42 -25.92
CA ILE A 7 -16.52 -13.28 -25.20
C ILE A 7 -17.45 -12.11 -25.51
N ALA A 8 -18.30 -11.74 -24.57
CA ALA A 8 -19.12 -10.54 -24.67
C ALA A 8 -18.20 -9.32 -24.59
N LEU A 9 -17.99 -8.65 -25.73
CA LEU A 9 -17.53 -7.26 -25.74
C LEU A 9 -18.60 -6.41 -25.05
N ILE A 10 -18.31 -5.99 -23.81
CA ILE A 10 -19.10 -4.96 -23.14
C ILE A 10 -18.68 -3.63 -23.78
N PRO A 11 -19.58 -2.89 -24.47
CA PRO A 11 -19.25 -1.56 -24.93
C PRO A 11 -19.00 -0.66 -23.73
N LEU A 12 -17.81 -0.05 -23.69
CA LEU A 12 -17.43 0.97 -22.72
C LEU A 12 -18.28 2.22 -23.00
N THR A 13 -19.44 2.33 -22.36
CA THR A 13 -20.26 3.54 -22.42
C THR A 13 -19.57 4.63 -21.61
N ILE A 14 -18.78 5.46 -22.28
CA ILE A 14 -18.23 6.70 -21.72
C ILE A 14 -19.40 7.67 -21.56
N GLY A 15 -20.09 7.59 -20.41
CA GLY A 15 -21.09 8.56 -19.99
C GLY A 15 -20.43 9.86 -19.57
N GLY A 16 -20.17 10.74 -20.54
CA GLY A 16 -19.76 12.13 -20.31
C GLY A 16 -20.89 12.93 -19.68
N GLY A 17 -20.97 12.92 -18.35
CA GLY A 17 -21.81 13.84 -17.57
C GLY A 17 -21.07 15.16 -17.34
N TYR A 18 -21.25 16.13 -18.23
CA TYR A 18 -20.88 17.52 -17.98
C TYR A 18 -21.81 18.09 -16.90
N TYR A 19 -21.34 18.20 -15.66
CA TYR A 19 -21.96 19.10 -14.69
C TYR A 19 -21.43 20.52 -14.93
N LEU A 20 -22.19 21.30 -15.69
CA LEU A 20 -22.15 22.75 -15.64
C LEU A 20 -22.82 23.21 -14.34
N LEU A 21 -22.02 23.49 -13.30
CA LEU A 21 -22.47 24.32 -12.18
C LEU A 21 -21.84 25.70 -12.31
N GLY A 22 -22.72 26.69 -12.59
CA GLY A 22 -22.39 28.10 -12.52
C GLY A 22 -22.01 28.50 -11.10
N GLY A 23 -20.87 29.16 -10.96
CA GLY A 23 -20.48 29.90 -9.78
C GLY A 23 -20.67 31.39 -10.03
N GLU A 24 -21.62 31.99 -9.32
CA GLU A 24 -21.79 33.44 -9.22
C GLU A 24 -20.59 34.12 -8.54
N PRO A 25 -20.26 35.38 -8.89
CA PRO A 25 -19.18 36.11 -8.26
C PRO A 25 -19.56 36.57 -6.84
N ARG A 26 -18.76 36.21 -5.83
CA ARG A 26 -18.86 36.77 -4.48
C ARG A 26 -18.17 38.14 -4.40
N PRO A 27 -18.81 39.16 -3.80
CA PRO A 27 -18.20 40.46 -3.60
C PRO A 27 -17.14 40.45 -2.48
N SER A 28 -16.10 41.23 -2.72
CA SER A 28 -15.02 41.59 -1.80
C SER A 28 -15.53 42.40 -0.61
N ASN A 29 -15.23 41.95 0.61
CA ASN A 29 -15.35 42.77 1.82
C ASN A 29 -14.04 42.77 2.60
N THR A 30 -13.30 43.87 2.46
CA THR A 30 -12.31 44.34 3.43
C THR A 30 -13.02 45.01 4.59
N PRO A 31 -12.52 44.83 5.83
CA PRO A 31 -12.57 45.93 6.79
C PRO A 31 -11.19 46.32 7.35
N ILE A 32 -11.11 47.62 7.57
CA ILE A 32 -10.02 48.45 8.06
C ILE A 32 -10.00 48.46 9.60
N GLY A 33 -8.80 48.41 10.20
CA GLY A 33 -8.40 49.28 11.33
C GLY A 33 -8.59 48.85 12.80
N GLY A 34 -7.49 48.41 13.44
CA GLY A 34 -6.98 48.76 14.79
C GLY A 34 -7.82 48.49 16.08
N PRO A 35 -7.29 48.73 17.30
CA PRO A 35 -5.92 49.08 17.72
C PRO A 35 -5.33 48.20 18.87
N GLY A 36 -4.00 48.30 19.05
CA GLY A 36 -3.25 48.29 20.32
C GLY A 36 -3.56 47.28 21.45
N SER A 37 -2.59 46.41 21.75
CA SER A 37 -2.46 45.78 23.09
C SER A 37 -1.06 46.06 23.69
N PRO A 38 -0.98 46.41 24.99
CA PRO A 38 0.23 46.89 25.65
C PRO A 38 1.23 45.78 26.04
N PRO A 39 2.49 46.13 26.38
CA PRO A 39 3.55 45.16 26.69
C PRO A 39 3.34 44.46 28.04
N ALA A 40 3.49 43.13 28.04
CA ALA A 40 3.46 42.33 29.26
C ALA A 40 4.72 42.57 30.12
N LYS A 41 4.50 42.94 31.38
CA LYS A 41 5.49 43.03 32.44
C LYS A 41 6.12 41.67 32.73
N ALA A 42 7.45 41.67 32.85
CA ALA A 42 8.22 40.58 33.43
C ALA A 42 7.93 40.46 34.93
N THR A 43 7.58 39.26 35.38
CA THR A 43 7.54 38.89 36.80
C THR A 43 8.46 37.69 36.97
N ALA A 44 9.52 37.87 37.77
CA ALA A 44 10.43 36.81 38.16
C ALA A 44 9.69 35.79 39.05
N GLN A 45 9.80 34.51 38.70
CA GLN A 45 9.45 33.39 39.59
C GLN A 45 10.72 32.55 39.81
N THR A 46 11.19 32.56 41.05
CA THR A 46 12.13 31.57 41.62
C THR A 46 11.43 30.23 41.85
N PRO A 47 12.20 29.12 41.94
CA PRO A 47 11.72 27.79 41.57
C PRO A 47 11.04 27.07 42.73
N THR A 48 9.87 26.50 42.44
CA THR A 48 9.25 25.45 43.25
C THR A 48 9.26 24.14 42.45
N LYS A 49 9.70 23.09 43.15
CA LYS A 49 9.78 21.69 42.72
C LYS A 49 8.48 21.17 42.10
N GLU A 50 8.65 20.09 41.34
CA GLU A 50 7.63 19.19 40.78
C GLU A 50 6.98 19.62 39.47
N GLY A 51 7.75 19.48 38.39
CA GLY A 51 7.23 19.47 37.02
C GLY A 51 7.22 18.05 36.45
N ALA A 52 6.02 17.45 36.37
CA ALA A 52 5.71 16.47 35.35
C ALA A 52 5.57 17.22 34.01
N GLY A 53 6.69 17.37 33.30
CA GLY A 53 6.77 17.94 31.97
C GLY A 53 6.75 16.88 30.86
N PRO A 54 6.45 17.26 29.61
CA PRO A 54 6.37 16.36 28.47
C PRO A 54 7.73 15.71 28.21
N VAL A 55 7.69 14.42 27.91
CA VAL A 55 8.82 13.53 27.67
C VAL A 55 9.62 14.01 26.45
N MET A 56 10.60 14.88 26.67
CA MET A 56 11.67 15.07 25.70
C MET A 56 12.46 13.75 25.63
N ARG A 57 12.46 13.11 24.45
CA ARG A 57 13.40 12.02 24.12
C ARG A 57 14.81 12.59 24.12
N ALA A 58 15.40 12.69 25.30
CA ALA A 58 16.83 12.87 25.46
C ALA A 58 17.52 11.62 24.91
N TRP A 59 18.29 11.80 23.85
CA TRP A 59 19.30 10.83 23.41
C TRP A 59 20.42 10.81 24.45
N GLY A 60 20.16 10.15 25.57
CA GLY A 60 21.15 9.82 26.57
C GLY A 60 22.04 8.70 26.05
N TYR A 61 23.03 9.04 25.22
CA TYR A 61 24.20 8.18 25.01
C TYR A 61 25.03 8.16 26.29
N SER A 62 24.62 7.32 27.25
CA SER A 62 25.53 6.87 28.29
C SER A 62 26.44 5.80 27.68
N PRO A 63 27.77 6.00 27.60
CA PRO A 63 28.69 5.01 27.02
C PRO A 63 28.82 3.71 27.86
N PHE A 64 28.11 3.65 29.00
CA PHE A 64 28.06 2.48 29.89
C PHE A 64 26.62 2.08 30.25
N GLY A 65 25.62 2.58 29.53
CA GLY A 65 24.24 2.12 29.69
C GLY A 65 24.11 0.71 29.16
N THR A 66 23.87 -0.27 30.04
CA THR A 66 23.39 -1.60 29.64
C THR A 66 22.04 -1.39 28.96
N ALA A 67 22.04 -1.28 27.63
CA ALA A 67 20.81 -1.29 26.86
C ALA A 67 20.07 -2.56 27.25
N SER A 68 18.86 -2.42 27.79
CA SER A 68 17.94 -3.54 27.91
C SER A 68 17.88 -4.21 26.54
N PRO A 69 18.17 -5.52 26.43
CA PRO A 69 18.16 -6.19 25.15
C PRO A 69 16.80 -5.93 24.51
N SER A 70 16.81 -5.38 23.30
CA SER A 70 15.60 -5.26 22.50
C SER A 70 15.11 -6.69 22.27
N THR A 71 14.07 -7.10 22.99
CA THR A 71 13.49 -8.43 22.83
C THR A 71 12.82 -8.48 21.47
N VAL A 72 13.50 -9.06 20.49
CA VAL A 72 12.92 -9.39 19.19
C VAL A 72 11.68 -10.25 19.43
N PRO A 73 10.50 -9.86 18.94
CA PRO A 73 9.29 -10.67 19.11
C PRO A 73 9.50 -12.08 18.54
N ASP A 74 8.98 -13.09 19.25
CA ASP A 74 9.00 -14.48 18.76
C ASP A 74 8.26 -14.60 17.41
N ALA A 75 8.72 -15.52 16.56
CA ALA A 75 8.17 -15.73 15.22
C ALA A 75 6.66 -16.05 15.24
N LYS A 76 6.20 -16.76 16.28
CA LYS A 76 4.78 -17.07 16.47
C LYS A 76 3.95 -15.81 16.78
N THR A 77 4.52 -14.88 17.53
CA THR A 77 3.88 -13.60 17.85
C THR A 77 3.75 -12.76 16.57
N LEU A 78 4.82 -12.63 15.79
CA LEU A 78 4.80 -11.92 14.51
C LEU A 78 3.77 -12.50 13.53
N ALA A 79 3.72 -13.82 13.40
CA ALA A 79 2.73 -14.51 12.56
C ALA A 79 1.28 -14.19 12.98
N THR A 80 1.02 -14.12 14.29
CA THR A 80 -0.30 -13.83 14.84
C THR A 80 -0.70 -12.37 14.61
N GLU A 81 0.22 -11.43 14.85
CA GLU A 81 0.01 -10.00 14.58
C GLU A 81 -0.26 -9.75 13.09
N ARG A 82 0.51 -10.38 12.21
CA ARG A 82 0.32 -10.29 10.76
C ARG A 82 -1.05 -10.84 10.35
N MET A 83 -1.45 -11.98 10.91
CA MET A 83 -2.76 -12.58 10.66
C MET A 83 -3.90 -11.63 11.06
N GLU A 84 -3.83 -11.03 12.24
CA GLU A 84 -4.82 -10.06 12.68
C GLU A 84 -4.86 -8.82 11.79
N LYS A 85 -3.69 -8.31 11.36
CA LYS A 85 -3.59 -7.16 10.46
C LYS A 85 -4.24 -7.47 9.10
N MET A 86 -3.91 -8.62 8.49
CA MET A 86 -4.49 -9.02 7.22
C MET A 86 -6.01 -9.25 7.32
N ARG A 87 -6.47 -9.85 8.43
CA ARG A 87 -7.90 -9.99 8.72
C ARG A 87 -8.62 -8.64 8.78
N LYS A 88 -8.03 -7.64 9.44
CA LYS A 88 -8.58 -6.27 9.51
C LYS A 88 -8.67 -5.60 8.13
N MET A 89 -7.76 -5.93 7.21
CA MET A 89 -7.78 -5.45 5.82
C MET A 89 -8.73 -6.23 4.91
N GLY A 90 -9.43 -7.25 5.43
CA GLY A 90 -10.26 -8.15 4.63
C GLY A 90 -9.46 -9.05 3.69
N VAL A 91 -8.16 -9.22 3.96
CA VAL A 91 -7.23 -10.00 3.14
C VAL A 91 -7.18 -11.42 3.69
N GLY A 92 -7.81 -12.36 2.99
CA GLY A 92 -7.83 -13.78 3.36
C GLY A 92 -6.56 -14.49 2.90
N THR A 93 -5.90 -15.23 3.80
CA THR A 93 -4.81 -16.15 3.48
C THR A 93 -4.93 -17.38 4.37
N PRO A 94 -4.66 -18.61 3.88
CA PRO A 94 -4.70 -19.79 4.74
C PRO A 94 -3.69 -19.67 5.89
N GLU A 95 -4.11 -20.05 7.08
CA GLU A 95 -3.35 -19.88 8.33
C GLU A 95 -1.92 -20.44 8.25
N LYS A 96 -1.74 -21.59 7.58
CA LYS A 96 -0.44 -22.23 7.42
C LYS A 96 0.65 -21.31 6.86
N TYR A 97 0.32 -20.36 5.99
CA TYR A 97 1.33 -19.49 5.35
C TYR A 97 1.91 -18.46 6.31
N PHE A 98 1.20 -18.09 7.39
CA PHE A 98 1.70 -17.12 8.37
C PHE A 98 2.88 -17.66 9.16
N TYR A 99 2.94 -18.98 9.34
CA TYR A 99 3.94 -19.70 10.13
C TYR A 99 5.06 -20.33 9.29
N MET A 100 5.05 -20.16 7.96
CA MET A 100 6.11 -20.69 7.11
C MET A 100 7.38 -19.84 7.20
N PRO A 101 8.57 -20.47 7.25
CA PRO A 101 9.84 -19.74 7.23
C PRO A 101 10.06 -19.07 5.87
N LEU A 102 10.86 -18.00 5.84
CA LEU A 102 11.11 -17.18 4.66
C LEU A 102 11.57 -18.01 3.45
N LYS A 103 12.44 -18.99 3.68
CA LYS A 103 12.90 -19.95 2.66
C LYS A 103 11.76 -20.69 1.97
N VAL A 104 10.83 -21.25 2.75
CA VAL A 104 9.71 -22.03 2.21
C VAL A 104 8.77 -21.13 1.43
N LEU A 105 8.52 -19.92 1.92
CA LEU A 105 7.74 -18.92 1.21
C LEU A 105 8.39 -18.53 -0.13
N LYS A 106 9.72 -18.35 -0.18
CA LYS A 106 10.45 -18.09 -1.43
C LYS A 106 10.33 -19.23 -2.42
N GLU A 107 10.48 -20.47 -1.98
CA GLU A 107 10.33 -21.64 -2.87
C GLU A 107 8.92 -21.77 -3.42
N LEU A 108 7.89 -21.60 -2.59
CA LEU A 108 6.50 -21.57 -3.05
C LEU A 108 6.23 -20.39 -3.99
N GLY A 109 6.79 -19.22 -3.70
CA GLY A 109 6.67 -18.03 -4.55
C GLY A 109 7.25 -18.25 -5.96
N LYS A 110 8.37 -18.96 -6.09
CA LYS A 110 8.94 -19.36 -7.39
C LYS A 110 7.99 -20.22 -8.22
N THR A 111 7.13 -21.01 -7.57
CA THR A 111 6.11 -21.82 -8.26
C THR A 111 4.85 -21.02 -8.62
N GLY A 112 4.83 -19.72 -8.30
CA GLY A 112 3.67 -18.85 -8.52
C GLY A 112 2.56 -19.06 -7.51
N ASP A 113 2.85 -19.54 -6.29
CA ASP A 113 1.85 -19.63 -5.23
C ASP A 113 1.44 -18.21 -4.78
N PRO A 114 0.20 -17.78 -5.04
CA PRO A 114 -0.23 -16.40 -4.79
C PRO A 114 -0.20 -16.05 -3.29
N PHE A 115 -0.46 -17.01 -2.41
CA PHE A 115 -0.49 -16.77 -0.97
C PHE A 115 0.92 -16.66 -0.39
N ALA A 116 1.87 -17.45 -0.89
CA ALA A 116 3.27 -17.33 -0.51
C ALA A 116 3.85 -15.98 -0.95
N LEU A 117 3.61 -15.57 -2.20
CA LEU A 117 4.01 -14.25 -2.74
C LEU A 117 3.40 -13.12 -1.91
N LEU A 118 2.13 -13.22 -1.55
CA LEU A 118 1.47 -12.24 -0.69
C LEU A 118 2.12 -12.15 0.70
N GLN A 119 2.42 -13.29 1.33
CA GLN A 119 3.10 -13.31 2.63
C GLN A 119 4.50 -12.73 2.56
N LEU A 120 5.29 -13.04 1.52
CA LEU A 120 6.58 -12.40 1.29
C LEU A 120 6.42 -10.88 1.20
N GLY A 121 5.46 -10.42 0.40
CA GLY A 121 5.13 -9.00 0.29
C GLY A 121 4.86 -8.33 1.64
N GLN A 122 4.01 -8.94 2.47
CA GLN A 122 3.70 -8.40 3.80
C GLN A 122 4.90 -8.43 4.75
N GLN A 123 5.66 -9.53 4.80
CA GLN A 123 6.83 -9.66 5.67
C GLN A 123 7.88 -8.59 5.33
N TYR A 124 8.23 -8.42 4.05
CA TYR A 124 9.21 -7.41 3.66
C TYR A 124 8.75 -5.98 3.95
N TRP A 125 7.45 -5.68 3.90
CA TRP A 125 6.93 -4.34 4.24
C TRP A 125 6.92 -4.06 5.74
N ASP A 126 6.45 -5.02 6.53
CA ASP A 126 6.12 -4.80 7.94
C ASP A 126 7.21 -5.27 8.90
N GLU A 127 8.03 -6.23 8.46
CA GLU A 127 8.98 -6.96 9.31
C GLU A 127 10.42 -6.85 8.79
N GLY A 128 10.70 -5.98 7.81
CA GLY A 128 12.01 -5.88 7.15
C GLY A 128 13.21 -5.82 8.11
N ALA A 129 13.11 -5.05 9.20
CA ALA A 129 14.17 -4.95 10.22
C ALA A 129 14.39 -6.26 11.00
N MET A 130 13.33 -7.07 11.20
CA MET A 130 13.42 -8.36 11.87
C MET A 130 13.91 -9.46 10.92
N LEU A 131 13.60 -9.34 9.63
CA LEU A 131 14.07 -10.26 8.61
C LEU A 131 15.59 -10.26 8.46
N GLU A 132 16.29 -9.18 8.85
CA GLU A 132 17.76 -9.16 8.86
C GLU A 132 18.40 -10.28 9.73
N GLN A 133 17.63 -10.91 10.61
CA GLN A 133 18.09 -12.04 11.42
C GLN A 133 17.80 -13.40 10.75
N ASP A 134 16.98 -13.43 9.71
CA ASP A 134 16.68 -14.64 8.96
C ASP A 134 17.85 -14.97 8.01
N PRO A 135 18.39 -16.21 8.04
CA PRO A 135 19.53 -16.59 7.21
C PRO A 135 19.25 -16.53 5.70
N ASP A 136 17.98 -16.56 5.30
CA ASP A 136 17.56 -16.47 3.91
C ASP A 136 17.19 -15.03 3.49
N TYR A 137 17.43 -14.00 4.32
CA TYR A 137 17.18 -12.61 3.96
C TYR A 137 18.16 -12.07 2.91
N ASP A 138 17.66 -11.26 1.98
CA ASP A 138 18.47 -10.67 0.92
C ASP A 138 18.89 -9.24 1.28
N PHE A 139 20.13 -9.09 1.72
CA PHE A 139 20.72 -7.79 2.05
C PHE A 139 21.10 -6.92 0.84
N LYS A 140 21.03 -7.46 -0.39
CA LYS A 140 21.41 -6.72 -1.60
C LYS A 140 20.29 -5.84 -2.12
N GLU A 141 19.05 -6.12 -1.73
CA GLU A 141 17.88 -5.44 -2.23
C GLU A 141 17.17 -4.63 -1.13
N ASN A 142 16.51 -3.55 -1.52
CA ASN A 142 15.70 -2.79 -0.60
C ASN A 142 14.44 -3.59 -0.21
N PRO A 143 14.13 -3.78 1.09
CA PRO A 143 12.99 -4.60 1.52
C PRO A 143 11.66 -4.07 0.98
N LYS A 144 11.48 -2.76 0.86
CA LYS A 144 10.26 -2.17 0.31
C LYS A 144 10.12 -2.44 -1.19
N SER A 145 11.21 -2.43 -1.93
CA SER A 145 11.22 -2.84 -3.35
C SER A 145 10.86 -4.32 -3.51
N LEU A 146 11.39 -5.19 -2.63
CA LEU A 146 11.01 -6.61 -2.58
C LEU A 146 9.53 -6.77 -2.27
N ALA A 147 9.00 -6.02 -1.30
CA ALA A 147 7.61 -6.08 -0.90
C ALA A 147 6.65 -5.72 -2.05
N LEU A 148 6.98 -4.64 -2.77
CA LEU A 148 6.26 -4.21 -3.98
C LEU A 148 6.30 -5.30 -5.06
N ARG A 149 7.48 -5.85 -5.34
CA ARG A 149 7.67 -6.89 -6.34
C ARG A 149 6.84 -8.14 -6.04
N TYR A 150 6.99 -8.71 -4.83
CA TYR A 150 6.25 -9.92 -4.45
C TYR A 150 4.73 -9.70 -4.41
N THR A 151 4.27 -8.51 -3.99
CA THR A 151 2.83 -8.23 -3.97
C THR A 151 2.28 -8.05 -5.39
N ASN A 152 3.03 -7.44 -6.29
CA ASN A 152 2.70 -7.39 -7.72
C ASN A 152 2.69 -8.80 -8.34
N GLU A 153 3.65 -9.64 -8.02
CA GLU A 153 3.66 -11.04 -8.46
C GLU A 153 2.45 -11.82 -7.90
N ALA A 154 2.04 -11.58 -6.65
CA ALA A 154 0.84 -12.18 -6.08
C ALA A 154 -0.43 -11.81 -6.87
N PHE A 155 -0.53 -10.54 -7.30
CA PHE A 155 -1.61 -10.08 -8.19
C PHE A 155 -1.60 -10.86 -9.51
N LEU A 156 -0.44 -10.94 -10.17
CA LEU A 156 -0.27 -11.66 -11.43
C LEU A 156 -0.53 -13.18 -11.30
N ALA A 157 -0.26 -13.75 -10.13
CA ALA A 157 -0.57 -15.14 -9.78
C ALA A 157 -2.06 -15.40 -9.50
N GLY A 158 -2.91 -14.36 -9.53
CA GLY A 158 -4.36 -14.45 -9.39
C GLY A 158 -4.91 -14.02 -8.03
N TYR A 159 -4.09 -13.44 -7.14
CA TYR A 159 -4.59 -12.81 -5.93
C TYR A 159 -5.03 -11.37 -6.21
N ASN A 160 -6.21 -11.18 -6.79
CA ASN A 160 -6.68 -9.87 -7.26
C ASN A 160 -6.65 -8.78 -6.19
N ARG A 161 -6.91 -9.12 -4.91
CA ARG A 161 -6.88 -8.18 -3.78
C ARG A 161 -5.49 -7.61 -3.48
N ALA A 162 -4.42 -8.16 -4.06
CA ALA A 162 -3.08 -7.57 -3.99
C ALA A 162 -3.02 -6.18 -4.65
N ALA A 163 -3.84 -5.91 -5.67
CA ALA A 163 -3.94 -4.57 -6.26
C ALA A 163 -4.39 -3.52 -5.24
N LEU A 164 -5.40 -3.83 -4.42
CA LEU A 164 -5.85 -2.94 -3.34
C LEU A 164 -4.75 -2.73 -2.28
N ILE A 165 -3.98 -3.76 -1.97
CA ILE A 165 -2.88 -3.67 -1.01
C ILE A 165 -1.81 -2.71 -1.53
N LEU A 166 -1.41 -2.88 -2.80
CA LEU A 166 -0.46 -1.98 -3.49
C LEU A 166 -0.97 -0.54 -3.48
N ALA A 167 -2.24 -0.33 -3.83
CA ALA A 167 -2.86 0.98 -3.82
C ALA A 167 -2.79 1.66 -2.44
N ASN A 168 -3.13 0.94 -1.37
CA ASN A 168 -3.07 1.47 -0.01
C ASN A 168 -1.62 1.79 0.42
N ARG A 169 -0.67 0.89 0.15
CA ARG A 169 0.73 1.05 0.55
C ARG A 169 1.41 2.22 -0.15
N LEU A 170 1.06 2.48 -1.41
CA LEU A 170 1.64 3.55 -2.21
C LEU A 170 0.95 4.91 -2.02
N SER A 171 -0.23 4.96 -1.41
CA SER A 171 -1.10 6.15 -1.37
C SER A 171 -0.44 7.44 -0.87
N GLN A 172 0.55 7.34 0.01
CA GLN A 172 1.27 8.50 0.58
C GLN A 172 2.57 8.83 -0.16
N GLU A 173 3.18 7.84 -0.79
CA GLU A 173 4.55 7.93 -1.31
C GLU A 173 4.58 8.11 -2.82
N ASN A 174 3.62 7.50 -3.51
CA ASN A 174 3.42 7.59 -4.94
C ASN A 174 1.90 7.58 -5.24
N PRO A 175 1.20 8.71 -5.03
CA PRO A 175 -0.25 8.77 -5.20
C PRO A 175 -0.70 8.46 -6.64
N THR A 176 0.13 8.74 -7.65
CA THR A 176 -0.16 8.40 -9.06
C THR A 176 -0.22 6.89 -9.26
N GLU A 177 0.79 6.15 -8.76
CA GLU A 177 0.81 4.69 -8.87
C GLU A 177 -0.25 4.05 -7.96
N ALA A 178 -0.50 4.63 -6.78
CA ALA A 178 -1.58 4.20 -5.91
C ALA A 178 -2.96 4.31 -6.59
N TYR A 179 -3.21 5.42 -7.28
CA TYR A 179 -4.44 5.64 -8.07
C TYR A 179 -4.56 4.59 -9.18
N ALA A 180 -3.47 4.31 -9.90
CA ALA A 180 -3.44 3.27 -10.93
C ALA A 180 -3.81 1.89 -10.37
N TRP A 181 -3.19 1.48 -9.25
CA TRP A 181 -3.51 0.21 -8.59
C TRP A 181 -4.94 0.16 -8.05
N ALA A 182 -5.49 1.29 -7.62
CA ALA A 182 -6.89 1.37 -7.20
C ALA A 182 -7.84 1.17 -8.40
N LEU A 183 -7.55 1.72 -9.58
CA LEU A 183 -8.32 1.44 -10.80
C LEU A 183 -8.27 -0.05 -11.16
N VAL A 184 -7.07 -0.67 -11.17
CA VAL A 184 -6.90 -2.11 -11.41
C VAL A 184 -7.73 -2.94 -10.41
N SER A 185 -7.71 -2.56 -9.14
CA SER A 185 -8.48 -3.21 -8.09
C SER A 185 -9.99 -3.05 -8.29
N GLN A 186 -10.45 -1.87 -8.73
CA GLN A 186 -11.85 -1.60 -9.03
C GLN A 186 -12.34 -2.45 -10.21
N GLU A 187 -11.55 -2.55 -11.28
CA GLU A 187 -11.86 -3.40 -12.44
C GLU A 187 -11.93 -4.89 -12.07
N SER A 188 -11.16 -5.31 -11.07
CA SER A 188 -11.22 -6.67 -10.50
C SER A 188 -12.44 -6.91 -9.59
N GLY A 189 -13.32 -5.91 -9.41
CA GLY A 189 -14.53 -5.99 -8.61
C GLY A 189 -14.35 -5.71 -7.11
N ASP A 190 -13.19 -5.18 -6.69
CA ASP A 190 -12.98 -4.82 -5.29
C ASP A 190 -13.70 -3.52 -4.93
N LYS A 191 -14.65 -3.61 -4.00
CA LYS A 191 -15.49 -2.48 -3.57
C LYS A 191 -14.72 -1.45 -2.74
N ASP A 192 -13.63 -1.86 -2.10
CA ASP A 192 -12.82 -0.99 -1.23
C ASP A 192 -11.90 -0.07 -2.04
N ALA A 193 -11.71 -0.34 -3.34
CA ALA A 193 -10.88 0.45 -4.25
C ALA A 193 -11.34 1.92 -4.36
N ASN A 194 -12.65 2.15 -4.34
CA ASN A 194 -13.22 3.51 -4.44
C ASN A 194 -12.75 4.41 -3.29
N LYS A 195 -12.51 3.85 -2.10
CA LYS A 195 -11.97 4.63 -0.97
C LYS A 195 -10.58 5.18 -1.27
N VAL A 196 -9.72 4.39 -1.91
CA VAL A 196 -8.36 4.82 -2.28
C VAL A 196 -8.41 5.84 -3.41
N LEU A 197 -9.28 5.64 -4.41
CA LEU A 197 -9.48 6.60 -5.51
C LEU A 197 -9.90 7.97 -4.96
N LEU A 198 -10.86 8.00 -4.03
CA LEU A 198 -11.34 9.25 -3.43
C LEU A 198 -10.28 9.96 -2.57
N SER A 199 -9.39 9.22 -1.90
CA SER A 199 -8.33 9.81 -1.08
C SER A 199 -7.11 10.26 -1.89
N THR A 200 -6.86 9.64 -3.04
CA THR A 200 -5.69 9.94 -3.89
C THR A 200 -6.00 10.94 -4.99
N ALA A 201 -7.22 10.97 -5.55
CA ALA A 201 -7.60 11.91 -6.62
C ALA A 201 -7.31 13.39 -6.29
N PRO A 202 -7.58 13.92 -5.08
CA PRO A 202 -7.31 15.32 -4.77
C PRO A 202 -5.82 15.68 -4.73
N GLN A 203 -4.93 14.68 -4.70
CA GLN A 203 -3.48 14.87 -4.68
C GLN A 203 -2.87 14.92 -6.09
N LEU A 204 -3.67 14.66 -7.12
CA LEU A 204 -3.22 14.50 -8.49
C LEU A 204 -3.76 15.60 -9.40
N ASP A 205 -2.93 16.04 -10.34
CA ASP A 205 -3.37 16.86 -11.47
C ASP A 205 -3.87 15.99 -12.65
N LEU A 206 -4.41 16.65 -13.68
CA LEU A 206 -4.97 15.95 -14.83
C LEU A 206 -3.93 15.10 -15.59
N PRO A 207 -2.71 15.58 -15.87
CA PRO A 207 -1.65 14.75 -16.44
C PRO A 207 -1.33 13.49 -15.60
N GLN A 208 -1.25 13.62 -14.28
CA GLN A 208 -0.99 12.49 -13.39
C GLN A 208 -2.14 11.47 -13.40
N ILE A 209 -3.39 11.92 -13.45
CA ILE A 209 -4.55 11.03 -13.60
C ILE A 209 -4.48 10.25 -14.93
N GLN A 210 -4.16 10.92 -16.03
CA GLN A 210 -3.98 10.26 -17.33
C GLN A 210 -2.85 9.24 -17.31
N GLN A 211 -1.72 9.58 -16.67
CA GLN A 211 -0.62 8.66 -16.49
C GLN A 211 -1.04 7.43 -15.66
N ALA A 212 -1.79 7.63 -14.57
CA ALA A 212 -2.28 6.55 -13.74
C ALA A 212 -3.24 5.62 -14.50
N GLN A 213 -4.11 6.17 -15.35
CA GLN A 213 -4.97 5.37 -16.24
C GLN A 213 -4.16 4.52 -17.23
N LEU A 214 -3.10 5.08 -17.82
CA LEU A 214 -2.20 4.33 -18.70
C LEU A 214 -1.48 3.20 -17.97
N ILE A 215 -1.00 3.46 -16.75
CA ILE A 215 -0.39 2.43 -15.90
C ILE A 215 -1.39 1.31 -15.62
N ALA A 216 -2.61 1.64 -15.20
CA ALA A 216 -3.67 0.67 -14.92
C ALA A 216 -3.99 -0.19 -16.16
N MET A 217 -4.18 0.44 -17.32
CA MET A 217 -4.43 -0.25 -18.59
C MET A 217 -3.30 -1.23 -18.94
N ASN A 218 -2.03 -0.81 -18.79
CA ASN A 218 -0.88 -1.68 -19.02
C ASN A 218 -0.86 -2.88 -18.07
N LYS A 219 -1.21 -2.69 -16.79
CA LYS A 219 -1.28 -3.78 -15.81
C LYS A 219 -2.38 -4.78 -16.14
N ASN A 220 -3.55 -4.32 -16.57
CA ASN A 220 -4.64 -5.20 -16.99
C ASN A 220 -4.29 -5.96 -18.28
N LEU A 221 -3.54 -5.33 -19.20
CA LEU A 221 -3.00 -5.99 -20.38
C LEU A 221 -1.97 -7.08 -20.01
N GLU A 222 -1.06 -6.81 -19.07
CA GLU A 222 -0.12 -7.81 -18.54
C GLU A 222 -0.86 -9.02 -17.96
N LEU A 223 -1.85 -8.78 -17.09
CA LEU A 223 -2.67 -9.84 -16.50
C LEU A 223 -3.39 -10.66 -17.58
N SER A 224 -3.99 -9.98 -18.58
CA SER A 224 -4.69 -10.64 -19.69
C SER A 224 -3.76 -11.54 -20.51
N LYS A 225 -2.53 -11.11 -20.77
CA LYS A 225 -1.52 -11.93 -21.48
C LYS A 225 -1.17 -13.19 -20.70
N LEU A 226 -0.96 -13.08 -19.38
CA LEU A 226 -0.67 -14.24 -18.53
C LEU A 226 -1.83 -15.23 -18.50
N TRP A 227 -3.06 -14.73 -18.43
CA TRP A 227 -4.25 -15.57 -18.43
C TRP A 227 -4.46 -16.27 -19.77
N ALA A 228 -4.20 -15.59 -20.89
CA ALA A 228 -4.25 -16.20 -22.21
C ALA A 228 -3.27 -17.38 -22.33
N ILE A 229 -2.03 -17.22 -21.83
CA ILE A 229 -1.03 -18.31 -21.81
C ILE A 229 -1.51 -19.50 -20.97
N LYS A 230 -2.08 -19.23 -19.78
CA LYS A 230 -2.56 -20.28 -18.87
C LYS A 230 -3.77 -21.05 -19.42
N LEU A 231 -4.66 -20.37 -20.13
CA LEU A 231 -5.87 -20.98 -20.72
C LEU A 231 -5.59 -21.71 -22.05
N TYR A 232 -4.57 -21.29 -22.80
CA TYR A 232 -4.25 -21.83 -24.13
C TYR A 232 -2.77 -22.24 -24.25
N PRO A 233 -2.30 -23.24 -23.48
CA PRO A 233 -0.89 -23.63 -23.45
C PRO A 233 -0.37 -24.20 -24.78
N SER A 234 -1.26 -24.64 -25.68
CA SER A 234 -0.90 -25.22 -26.98
C SER A 234 -0.57 -24.21 -28.08
N ALA A 235 -0.86 -22.92 -27.89
CA ALA A 235 -0.62 -21.89 -28.93
C ALA A 235 0.84 -21.40 -29.00
N SER A 236 1.70 -21.78 -28.05
CA SER A 236 3.08 -21.29 -27.93
C SER A 236 4.15 -22.17 -28.60
N HIS A 237 3.79 -23.33 -29.15
CA HIS A 237 4.76 -24.32 -29.67
C HIS A 237 4.79 -24.46 -31.20
N SER A 238 4.15 -23.54 -31.93
CA SER A 238 4.24 -23.48 -33.40
C SER A 238 5.21 -22.38 -33.84
N GLN A 239 6.51 -22.65 -33.68
CA GLN A 239 7.62 -22.02 -34.40
C GLN A 239 8.64 -23.08 -34.79
#